data_AF-A0A316GTE3-F1
#
_entry.id   AF-A0A316GTE3-F1
#
_cell.length_a   1.000
_cell.length_b   1.000
_cell.length_c   1.000
_cell.angle_alpha   90.00
_cell.angle_beta   90.00
_cell.angle_gamma   90.00
#
_symmetry.space_group_name_H-M   'P 1'
#
loop_
_entity.id
_entity.type
_entity.pdbx_description
1 polymer ?
#
loop_
_entity_poly.entity_id
_entity_poly.type
_entity_poly.pdbx_seq_one_letter_code
_entity_poly.pdbx_strand_id
1 'polypeptide(L)'
;MDRFAPTTNDYGLLAMPLEEAASAFTALWADVPHVMSRSDLQGSSGEVFLHLEPLSMALDRALLVANGNMWTSYFANGLIGSDVFLPVSRMAAARGCTGVRVARSSTATIFASYEGPERGGRINNHRRSIYVAREGGWKFGSAGDPYPFEDVSLYEAKRVRDRFTPAHLDDLLAGLGAPLGPLPDAPKLEAVMFVHHDRAPQLRRWTYSEVQAGLPWKRDEP
;
A
#
# COMPACT_ATOMS: atom_id res chain seq x y z
N MET A 1 -6.36 14.57 3.93
CA MET A 1 -5.87 13.49 3.04
C MET A 1 -6.99 12.52 2.63
N ASP A 2 -8.26 12.96 2.60
CA ASP A 2 -9.41 12.06 2.36
C ASP A 2 -9.88 12.00 0.89
N ARG A 3 -9.29 12.85 0.03
CA ARG A 3 -9.73 13.01 -1.37
C ARG A 3 -9.39 11.83 -2.29
N PHE A 4 -8.36 11.04 -1.95
CA PHE A 4 -7.92 9.89 -2.77
C PHE A 4 -8.12 8.56 -2.04
N ALA A 5 -8.94 8.55 -1.00
CA ALA A 5 -9.51 7.30 -0.49
C ALA A 5 -10.30 6.62 -1.63
N PRO A 6 -10.16 5.30 -1.81
CA PRO A 6 -9.56 4.34 -0.86
C PRO A 6 -8.04 4.13 -1.03
N THR A 7 -7.44 4.56 -2.13
CA THR A 7 -6.04 4.20 -2.48
C THR A 7 -5.01 4.73 -1.49
N THR A 8 -5.26 5.87 -0.85
CA THR A 8 -4.38 6.42 0.19
C THR A 8 -4.59 5.79 1.58
N ASN A 9 -5.66 5.00 1.77
CA ASN A 9 -5.96 4.35 3.04
C ASN A 9 -5.24 3.00 3.18
N ASP A 10 -4.77 2.41 2.08
CA ASP A 10 -3.99 1.17 2.03
C ASP A 10 -2.90 1.31 0.96
N TYR A 11 -1.65 1.42 1.39
CA TYR A 11 -0.52 1.75 0.53
C TYR A 11 0.73 0.96 0.92
N GLY A 12 1.66 0.90 -0.03
CA GLY A 12 2.95 0.26 0.15
C GLY A 12 4.07 1.26 0.38
N LEU A 13 5.12 0.82 1.05
CA LEU A 13 6.42 1.49 1.15
C LEU A 13 7.51 0.49 0.80
N LEU A 14 8.51 0.92 0.05
CA LEU A 14 9.69 0.14 -0.32
C LEU A 14 10.93 0.93 0.09
N ALA A 15 11.82 0.32 0.87
CA ALA A 15 13.08 0.90 1.32
C ALA A 15 14.13 0.92 0.19
N MET A 16 13.79 1.57 -0.91
CA MET A 16 14.67 1.84 -2.04
C MET A 16 14.25 3.12 -2.78
N PRO A 17 15.17 3.78 -3.52
CA PRO A 17 14.87 4.92 -4.37
C PRO A 17 13.85 4.62 -5.48
N LEU A 18 13.18 5.67 -5.98
CA LEU A 18 12.12 5.56 -6.98
C LEU A 18 12.56 4.84 -8.26
N GLU A 19 13.77 5.14 -8.76
CA GLU A 19 14.30 4.51 -9.97
C GLU A 19 14.49 3.00 -9.80
N GLU A 20 15.03 2.57 -8.66
CA GLU A 20 15.23 1.16 -8.33
C GLU A 20 13.90 0.42 -8.18
N ALA A 21 12.91 1.07 -7.54
CA ALA A 21 11.56 0.55 -7.39
C ALA A 21 10.84 0.43 -8.75
N ALA A 22 10.95 1.43 -9.63
CA ALA A 22 10.38 1.38 -10.98
C ALA A 22 11.01 0.27 -11.84
N SER A 23 12.33 0.09 -11.73
CA SER A 23 13.05 -1.02 -12.36
C SER A 23 12.59 -2.38 -11.80
N ALA A 24 12.42 -2.50 -10.48
CA ALA A 24 11.93 -3.72 -9.83
C ALA A 24 10.48 -4.05 -10.23
N PHE A 25 9.62 -3.03 -10.34
CA PHE A 25 8.24 -3.20 -10.80
C PHE A 25 8.19 -3.65 -12.25
N THR A 26 9.04 -3.09 -13.12
CA THR A 26 9.15 -3.53 -14.52
C THR A 26 9.58 -5.00 -14.59
N ALA A 27 10.59 -5.39 -13.81
CA ALA A 27 11.09 -6.75 -13.77
C ALA A 27 10.05 -7.75 -13.26
N LEU A 28 9.21 -7.36 -12.30
CA LEU A 28 8.14 -8.20 -11.74
C LEU A 28 7.17 -8.72 -12.82
N TRP A 29 6.95 -7.94 -13.88
CA TRP A 29 6.01 -8.26 -14.95
C TRP A 29 6.66 -8.63 -16.28
N ALA A 30 8.00 -8.76 -16.31
CA ALA A 30 8.74 -8.99 -17.55
C ALA A 30 8.37 -10.30 -18.27
N ASP A 31 8.01 -11.34 -17.52
CA ASP A 31 7.65 -12.66 -18.06
C ASP A 31 6.15 -12.80 -18.37
N VAL A 32 5.36 -11.74 -18.15
CA VAL A 32 3.92 -11.78 -18.36
C VAL A 32 3.60 -11.14 -19.71
N PRO A 33 2.84 -11.80 -20.59
CA PRO A 33 2.51 -11.28 -21.92
C PRO A 33 1.42 -10.19 -21.83
N HIS A 34 1.70 -9.13 -21.08
CA HIS A 34 0.84 -7.97 -20.92
C HIS A 34 1.45 -6.75 -21.59
N VAL A 35 0.59 -5.94 -22.21
CA VAL A 35 1.01 -4.64 -22.75
C VAL A 35 1.00 -3.66 -21.58
N MET A 36 2.20 -3.33 -21.08
CA MET A 36 2.38 -2.36 -20.01
C MET A 36 3.07 -1.10 -20.53
N SER A 37 2.49 0.07 -20.24
CA SER A 37 3.16 1.35 -20.47
C SER A 37 3.70 1.93 -19.16
N ARG A 38 4.86 2.57 -19.24
CA ARG A 38 5.47 3.36 -18.16
C ARG A 38 5.48 4.84 -18.55
N SER A 39 5.14 5.72 -17.61
CA SER A 39 5.36 7.17 -17.77
C SER A 39 5.89 7.77 -16.49
N ASP A 40 6.91 8.62 -16.60
CA ASP A 40 7.40 9.42 -15.48
C ASP A 40 6.48 10.65 -15.32
N LEU A 41 6.14 10.97 -14.07
CA LEU A 41 5.20 12.03 -13.71
C LEU A 41 5.86 12.99 -12.72
N GLN A 42 5.51 14.27 -12.84
CA GLN A 42 5.84 15.28 -11.84
C GLN A 42 4.64 16.22 -11.67
N GLY A 43 4.29 16.54 -10.43
CA GLY A 43 3.16 17.44 -10.17
C GLY A 43 2.76 17.46 -8.71
N SER A 44 1.73 18.23 -8.39
CA SER A 44 1.09 18.17 -7.07
C SER A 44 0.55 16.76 -6.79
N SER A 45 0.31 16.46 -5.51
CA SER A 45 -0.36 15.21 -5.12
C SER A 45 -1.71 15.03 -5.83
N GLY A 46 -2.43 16.12 -6.06
CA GLY A 46 -3.69 16.11 -6.78
C GLY A 46 -3.56 15.64 -8.22
N GLU A 47 -2.61 16.20 -8.95
CA GLU A 47 -2.37 15.88 -10.36
C GLU A 47 -1.88 14.44 -10.52
N VAL A 48 -0.93 14.01 -9.69
CA VAL A 48 -0.33 12.67 -9.78
C VAL A 48 -1.36 11.57 -9.45
N PHE A 49 -2.18 11.73 -8.41
CA PHE A 49 -3.14 10.70 -8.02
C PHE A 49 -4.32 10.55 -8.99
N LEU A 50 -4.66 11.59 -9.76
CA LEU A 50 -5.70 11.48 -10.79
C LEU A 50 -5.30 10.50 -11.90
N HIS A 51 -4.02 10.21 -12.10
CA HIS A 51 -3.59 9.17 -13.05
C HIS A 51 -3.97 7.74 -12.64
N LEU A 52 -4.24 7.50 -11.34
CA LEU A 52 -4.78 6.23 -10.87
C LEU A 52 -6.25 6.03 -11.27
N GLU A 53 -6.95 7.07 -11.70
CA GLU A 53 -8.27 6.85 -12.30
C GLU A 53 -8.15 6.18 -13.68
N PRO A 54 -9.15 5.35 -14.04
CA PRO A 54 -10.27 4.93 -13.20
C PRO A 54 -9.87 3.82 -12.21
N LEU A 55 -10.54 3.76 -11.05
CA LEU A 55 -10.45 2.66 -10.09
C LEU A 55 -11.17 1.41 -10.62
N SER A 56 -10.60 0.24 -10.34
CA SER A 56 -11.15 -1.05 -10.79
C SER A 56 -10.69 -2.21 -9.90
N MET A 57 -11.49 -3.29 -9.88
CA MET A 57 -11.03 -4.58 -9.36
C MET A 57 -9.95 -5.23 -10.23
N ALA A 58 -9.72 -4.73 -11.45
CA ALA A 58 -8.64 -5.18 -12.31
C ALA A 58 -7.25 -4.85 -11.75
N LEU A 59 -7.13 -3.78 -10.96
CA LEU A 59 -5.83 -3.27 -10.48
C LEU A 59 -4.83 -3.08 -11.63
N ASP A 60 -5.31 -2.47 -12.72
CA ASP A 60 -4.56 -2.31 -13.97
C ASP A 60 -3.62 -1.10 -13.96
N ARG A 61 -3.58 -0.33 -12.88
CA ARG A 61 -2.73 0.85 -12.71
C ARG A 61 -1.96 0.80 -11.40
N ALA A 62 -0.68 1.12 -11.47
CA ALA A 62 0.18 1.26 -10.31
C ALA A 62 0.94 2.59 -10.37
N LEU A 63 1.05 3.24 -9.22
CA LEU A 63 1.75 4.50 -9.06
C LEU A 63 2.85 4.33 -8.01
N LEU A 64 4.08 4.64 -8.40
CA LEU A 64 5.22 4.74 -7.50
C LEU A 64 5.55 6.21 -7.27
N VAL A 65 5.73 6.62 -6.03
CA VAL A 65 6.05 8.02 -5.67
C VAL A 65 7.30 8.04 -4.81
N ALA A 66 8.28 8.88 -5.15
CA ALA A 66 9.43 9.12 -4.29
C ALA A 66 8.96 9.67 -2.93
N ASN A 67 9.45 9.08 -1.84
CA ASN A 67 9.14 9.52 -0.48
C ASN A 67 10.47 9.76 0.26
N GLY A 68 11.09 10.90 -0.07
CA GLY A 68 12.50 11.14 0.20
C GLY A 68 13.40 10.32 -0.72
N ASN A 69 14.69 10.23 -0.36
CA ASN A 69 15.71 9.61 -1.21
C ASN A 69 15.86 8.10 -1.00
N MET A 70 15.29 7.56 0.08
CA MET A 70 15.51 6.17 0.51
C MET A 70 14.25 5.31 0.44
N TRP A 71 13.09 5.92 0.20
CA TRP A 71 11.82 5.22 0.21
C TRP A 71 10.97 5.58 -1.01
N THR A 72 10.21 4.59 -1.47
CA THR A 72 9.21 4.74 -2.53
C THR A 72 7.87 4.28 -2.01
N SER A 73 6.83 5.08 -2.24
CA SER A 73 5.45 4.73 -1.90
C SER A 73 4.78 4.06 -3.10
N TYR A 74 3.99 3.02 -2.84
CA TYR A 74 3.29 2.23 -3.85
C TYR A 74 1.77 2.37 -3.66
N PHE A 75 1.09 2.63 -4.77
CA PHE A 75 -0.36 2.68 -4.84
C PHE A 75 -0.86 1.89 -6.06
N ALA A 76 -2.10 1.43 -5.98
CA ALA A 76 -2.81 0.84 -7.11
C ALA A 76 -4.24 1.36 -7.17
N ASN A 77 -4.86 1.28 -8.34
CA ASN A 77 -6.21 1.81 -8.58
C ASN A 77 -7.34 0.88 -8.09
N GLY A 78 -7.22 0.30 -6.90
CA GLY A 78 -8.24 -0.61 -6.39
C GLY A 78 -9.43 0.11 -5.75
N LEU A 79 -10.60 -0.54 -5.79
CA LEU A 79 -11.83 -0.05 -5.17
C LEU A 79 -11.83 -0.16 -3.63
N ILE A 80 -10.94 -0.98 -3.08
CA ILE A 80 -10.85 -1.27 -1.64
C ILE A 80 -9.45 -1.01 -1.08
N GLY A 81 -8.60 -0.29 -1.83
CA GLY A 81 -7.20 -0.06 -1.49
C GLY A 81 -6.24 -0.53 -2.59
N SER A 82 -4.95 -0.48 -2.33
CA SER A 82 -3.90 -0.66 -3.35
C SER A 82 -3.44 -2.11 -3.59
N ASP A 83 -4.04 -3.12 -2.96
CA ASP A 83 -3.59 -4.54 -3.02
C ASP A 83 -2.07 -4.69 -2.93
N VAL A 84 -1.53 -4.19 -1.82
CA VAL A 84 -0.10 -3.92 -1.64
C VAL A 84 0.75 -5.19 -1.64
N PHE A 85 0.17 -6.31 -1.21
CA PHE A 85 0.91 -7.51 -0.81
C PHE A 85 1.86 -8.02 -1.90
N LEU A 86 1.34 -8.41 -3.07
CA LEU A 86 2.14 -9.11 -4.07
C LEU A 86 3.25 -8.21 -4.65
N PRO A 87 2.97 -6.97 -5.12
CA PRO A 87 4.01 -6.13 -5.70
C PRO A 87 5.09 -5.77 -4.69
N VAL A 88 4.70 -5.30 -3.49
CA VAL A 88 5.67 -4.85 -2.49
C VAL A 88 6.49 -6.01 -1.93
N SER A 89 5.85 -7.14 -1.62
CA SER A 89 6.56 -8.33 -1.11
C SER A 89 7.61 -8.84 -2.10
N ARG A 90 7.24 -8.96 -3.38
CA ARG A 90 8.15 -9.52 -4.39
C ARG A 90 9.26 -8.55 -4.78
N MET A 91 8.96 -7.26 -4.90
CA MET A 91 10.00 -6.25 -5.15
C MET A 91 10.99 -6.16 -3.99
N ALA A 92 10.50 -6.17 -2.74
CA ALA A 92 11.34 -6.13 -1.56
C ALA A 92 12.31 -7.32 -1.49
N ALA A 93 11.79 -8.53 -1.69
CA ALA A 93 12.62 -9.74 -1.72
C ALA A 93 13.62 -9.75 -2.88
N ALA A 94 13.20 -9.35 -4.08
CA ALA A 94 14.07 -9.33 -5.26
C ALA A 94 15.24 -8.32 -5.12
N ARG A 95 15.04 -7.25 -4.34
CA ARG A 95 16.05 -6.20 -4.09
C ARG A 95 16.76 -6.34 -2.75
N GLY A 96 16.41 -7.32 -1.92
CA GLY A 96 16.97 -7.48 -0.58
C GLY A 96 16.64 -6.32 0.37
N CYS A 97 15.55 -5.57 0.11
CA CYS A 97 15.14 -4.41 0.89
C CYS A 97 13.93 -4.72 1.78
N THR A 98 13.52 -3.74 2.61
CA THR A 98 12.27 -3.83 3.37
C THR A 98 11.10 -3.32 2.52
N GLY A 99 10.04 -4.11 2.44
CA GLY A 99 8.73 -3.66 1.97
C GLY A 99 7.75 -3.56 3.13
N VAL A 100 6.81 -2.62 3.09
CA VAL A 100 5.79 -2.44 4.12
C VAL A 100 4.43 -2.21 3.46
N ARG A 101 3.38 -2.83 3.99
CA ARG A 101 1.99 -2.44 3.78
C ARG A 101 1.52 -1.66 5.00
N VAL A 102 0.89 -0.53 4.74
CA VAL A 102 0.25 0.30 5.75
C VAL A 102 -1.19 0.51 5.35
N ALA A 103 -2.12 0.20 6.26
CA ALA A 103 -3.51 0.62 6.11
C ALA A 103 -3.97 1.42 7.33
N ARG A 104 -4.61 2.57 7.08
CA ARG A 104 -5.21 3.44 8.10
C ARG A 104 -6.60 3.87 7.65
N SER A 105 -7.59 3.56 8.47
CA SER A 105 -8.97 4.00 8.30
C SER A 105 -9.69 4.02 9.64
N SER A 106 -10.93 4.50 9.66
CA SER A 106 -11.78 4.44 10.85
C SER A 106 -12.14 3.01 11.30
N THR A 107 -11.96 2.02 10.42
CA THR A 107 -12.32 0.61 10.67
C THR A 107 -11.13 -0.34 10.66
N ALA A 108 -9.92 0.13 10.36
CA ALA A 108 -8.73 -0.71 10.33
C ALA A 108 -7.42 0.07 10.55
N THR A 109 -6.51 -0.53 11.31
CA THR A 109 -5.09 -0.18 11.37
C THR A 109 -4.30 -1.45 11.09
N ILE A 110 -3.50 -1.45 10.02
CA ILE A 110 -2.78 -2.64 9.54
C ILE A 110 -1.33 -2.27 9.25
N PHE A 111 -0.44 -3.12 9.72
CA PHE A 111 0.97 -3.13 9.39
C PHE A 111 1.35 -4.53 8.91
N ALA A 112 2.04 -4.62 7.79
CA ALA A 112 2.76 -5.83 7.44
C ALA A 112 4.11 -5.48 6.80
N SER A 113 5.19 -6.11 7.23
CA SER A 113 6.49 -5.99 6.60
C SER A 113 6.85 -7.25 5.81
N TYR A 114 7.59 -7.02 4.74
CA TYR A 114 8.04 -8.02 3.80
C TYR A 114 9.55 -7.90 3.60
N GLU A 115 10.26 -9.01 3.80
CA GLU A 115 11.72 -9.09 3.64
C GLU A 115 12.09 -10.48 3.12
N GLY A 116 13.27 -10.64 2.50
CA GLY A 116 13.76 -11.96 2.11
C GLY A 116 14.08 -12.87 3.31
N PRO A 117 14.24 -14.19 3.10
CA PRO A 117 14.57 -15.14 4.17
C PRO A 117 15.83 -14.77 4.98
N GLU A 118 16.82 -14.18 4.32
CA GLU A 118 18.07 -13.70 4.91
C GLU A 118 17.90 -12.57 5.93
N ARG A 119 16.73 -11.91 5.92
CA ARG A 119 16.34 -10.84 6.85
C ARG A 119 15.20 -11.26 7.80
N GLY A 120 14.85 -12.55 7.80
CA GLY A 120 13.82 -13.11 8.68
C GLY A 120 12.42 -13.18 8.06
N GLY A 121 12.29 -12.90 6.77
CA GLY A 121 11.06 -13.19 6.03
C GLY A 121 10.77 -14.69 5.97
N ARG A 122 9.49 -15.05 5.95
CA ARG A 122 9.03 -16.45 5.90
C ARG A 122 8.15 -16.66 4.67
N ILE A 123 7.07 -17.44 4.81
CA ILE A 123 6.11 -17.74 3.75
C ILE A 123 5.68 -16.43 3.05
N ASN A 124 5.87 -16.39 1.73
CA ASN A 124 5.62 -15.21 0.90
C ASN A 124 6.29 -13.91 1.38
N ASN A 125 7.50 -14.04 1.94
CA ASN A 125 8.35 -12.96 2.45
C ASN A 125 7.78 -12.20 3.66
N HIS A 126 6.69 -12.67 4.28
CA HIS A 126 6.18 -12.02 5.48
C HIS A 126 7.20 -12.06 6.61
N ARG A 127 7.58 -10.89 7.13
CA ARG A 127 8.47 -10.73 8.27
C ARG A 127 7.71 -10.46 9.57
N ARG A 128 6.75 -9.53 9.53
CA ARG A 128 5.90 -9.15 10.66
C ARG A 128 4.54 -8.72 10.13
N SER A 129 3.46 -9.06 10.84
CA SER A 129 2.09 -8.61 10.52
C SER A 129 1.33 -8.32 11.79
N ILE A 130 0.70 -7.16 11.88
CA ILE A 130 -0.08 -6.70 13.02
C ILE A 130 -1.31 -5.98 12.46
N TYR A 131 -2.49 -6.32 12.96
CA TYR A 131 -3.70 -5.63 12.55
C TYR A 131 -4.73 -5.53 13.66
N VAL A 132 -5.49 -4.44 13.60
CA VAL A 132 -6.81 -4.30 14.20
C VAL A 132 -7.76 -3.91 13.07
N ALA A 133 -8.83 -4.68 12.86
CA ALA A 133 -9.80 -4.41 11.80
C ALA A 133 -11.22 -4.77 12.24
N ARG A 134 -12.22 -4.08 11.66
CA ARG A 134 -13.63 -4.32 11.94
C ARG A 134 -14.27 -5.17 10.85
N GLU A 135 -14.56 -6.43 11.17
CA GLU A 135 -15.20 -7.42 10.30
C GLU A 135 -16.36 -8.10 11.05
N GLY A 136 -17.55 -7.47 11.03
CA GLY A 136 -18.67 -7.87 11.91
C GLY A 136 -18.44 -7.54 13.40
N GLY A 137 -17.19 -7.35 13.81
CA GLY A 137 -16.72 -6.89 15.11
C GLY A 137 -15.22 -6.54 15.03
N TRP A 138 -14.66 -5.93 16.08
CA TRP A 138 -13.22 -5.68 16.14
C TRP A 138 -12.45 -6.97 16.31
N LYS A 139 -11.47 -7.21 15.44
CA LYS A 139 -10.53 -8.32 15.51
C LYS A 139 -9.11 -7.77 15.61
N PHE A 140 -8.26 -8.51 16.31
CA PHE A 140 -6.83 -8.27 16.39
C PHE A 140 -6.09 -9.52 15.94
N GLY A 141 -4.99 -9.34 15.23
CA GLY A 141 -4.06 -10.42 14.93
C GLY A 141 -2.63 -9.92 14.84
N SER A 142 -1.70 -10.81 15.17
CA SER A 142 -0.25 -10.58 15.19
C SER A 142 0.45 -11.86 14.75
N ALA A 143 1.43 -11.76 13.85
CA ALA A 143 2.19 -12.89 13.33
C ALA A 143 3.63 -12.49 12.96
N GLY A 144 4.56 -13.44 13.05
CA GLY A 144 5.99 -13.21 12.90
C GLY A 144 6.64 -12.66 14.17
N ASP A 145 7.96 -12.67 14.21
CA ASP A 145 8.73 -12.30 15.40
C ASP A 145 8.71 -10.77 15.62
N PRO A 146 8.33 -10.25 16.80
CA PRO A 146 8.32 -8.80 17.07
C PRO A 146 9.67 -8.12 16.80
N TYR A 147 9.63 -6.84 16.43
CA TYR A 147 10.86 -6.05 16.36
C TYR A 147 11.39 -5.71 17.76
N PRO A 148 12.71 -5.51 17.95
CA PRO A 148 13.26 -5.17 19.28
C PRO A 148 12.72 -3.87 19.90
N PHE A 149 12.26 -2.94 19.05
CA PHE A 149 11.68 -1.66 19.47
C PHE A 149 10.15 -1.70 19.58
N GLU A 150 9.51 -2.83 19.31
CA GLU A 150 8.05 -2.96 19.32
C GLU A 150 7.52 -3.08 20.76
N ASP A 151 6.57 -2.22 21.15
CA ASP A 151 5.87 -2.35 22.43
C ASP A 151 4.72 -3.36 22.31
N VAL A 152 5.04 -4.63 22.57
CA VAL A 152 4.08 -5.74 22.52
C VAL A 152 3.10 -5.77 23.70
N SER A 153 3.32 -4.96 24.75
CA SER A 153 2.44 -4.96 25.93
C SER A 153 1.02 -4.52 25.60
N LEU A 154 0.88 -3.72 24.54
CA LEU A 154 -0.38 -3.16 24.06
C LEU A 154 -1.29 -4.24 23.47
N TYR A 155 -0.76 -5.40 23.05
CA TYR A 155 -1.55 -6.49 22.47
C TYR A 155 -2.49 -7.16 23.46
N GLU A 156 -2.27 -6.94 24.76
CA GLU A 156 -3.13 -7.44 25.84
C GLU A 156 -4.16 -6.41 26.32
N ALA A 157 -4.29 -5.26 25.64
CA ALA A 157 -5.29 -4.26 25.99
C ALA A 157 -6.72 -4.85 26.04
N LYS A 158 -7.50 -4.39 27.02
CA LYS A 158 -8.86 -4.90 27.30
C LYS A 158 -9.79 -4.78 26.09
N ARG A 159 -9.71 -3.66 25.36
CA ARG A 159 -10.50 -3.43 24.15
C ARG A 159 -9.66 -3.82 22.94
N VAL A 160 -10.19 -4.69 22.08
CA VAL A 160 -9.50 -5.16 20.87
C VAL A 160 -9.03 -4.00 20.00
N ARG A 161 -9.85 -2.95 19.85
CA ARG A 161 -9.50 -1.78 19.03
C ARG A 161 -8.29 -0.99 19.55
N ASP A 162 -7.97 -1.13 20.83
CA ASP A 162 -6.88 -0.40 21.49
C ASP A 162 -5.57 -1.23 21.45
N ARG A 163 -5.60 -2.47 20.92
CA ARG A 163 -4.43 -3.36 20.84
C ARG A 163 -3.41 -2.97 19.77
N PHE A 164 -3.85 -2.26 18.73
CA PHE A 164 -2.96 -1.68 17.73
C PHE A 164 -3.57 -0.39 17.21
N THR A 165 -2.97 0.73 17.59
CA THR A 165 -3.49 2.08 17.31
C THR A 165 -2.70 2.74 16.18
N PRO A 166 -3.23 3.81 15.55
CA PRO A 166 -2.47 4.59 14.58
C PRO A 166 -1.13 5.11 15.13
N ALA A 167 -1.07 5.48 16.42
CA ALA A 167 0.17 5.93 17.05
C ALA A 167 1.21 4.79 17.12
N HIS A 168 0.81 3.56 17.48
CA HIS A 168 1.75 2.43 17.51
C HIS A 168 2.24 2.05 16.11
N LEU A 169 1.40 2.23 15.10
CA LEU A 169 1.81 2.10 13.71
C LEU A 169 2.86 3.15 13.33
N ASP A 170 2.70 4.40 13.78
CA ASP A 170 3.70 5.45 13.58
C ASP A 170 5.03 5.10 14.27
N ASP A 171 4.99 4.57 15.50
CA ASP A 171 6.17 4.12 16.23
C ASP A 171 6.90 2.97 15.50
N LEU A 172 6.14 2.02 14.94
CA LEU A 172 6.70 0.94 14.12
C LEU A 172 7.39 1.46 12.85
N LEU A 173 6.75 2.39 12.14
CA LEU A 173 7.32 2.99 10.95
C LEU A 173 8.58 3.79 11.28
N ALA A 174 8.55 4.56 12.37
CA ALA A 174 9.71 5.30 12.87
C ALA A 174 10.87 4.37 13.24
N GLY A 175 10.60 3.25 13.93
CA GLY A 175 11.61 2.25 14.28
C GLY A 175 12.26 1.57 13.07
N LEU A 176 11.56 1.51 11.93
CA LEU A 176 12.09 1.04 10.65
C LEU A 176 12.79 2.14 9.83
N GLY A 177 12.75 3.40 10.29
CA GLY A 177 13.19 4.55 9.50
C GLY A 177 12.32 4.81 8.26
N ALA A 178 11.07 4.32 8.27
CA ALA A 178 10.11 4.48 7.19
C ALA A 178 9.34 5.80 7.30
N PRO A 179 8.86 6.36 6.18
CA PRO A 179 7.95 7.50 6.20
C PRO A 179 6.68 7.21 7.01
N LEU A 180 6.28 8.15 7.87
CA LEU A 180 5.04 8.03 8.65
C LEU A 180 3.79 8.12 7.76
N GLY A 181 3.89 8.89 6.68
CA GLY A 181 2.82 9.11 5.71
C GLY A 181 3.10 8.51 4.33
N PRO A 182 2.06 8.35 3.51
CA PRO A 182 2.18 7.79 2.16
C PRO A 182 2.89 8.72 1.16
N LEU A 183 3.07 10.00 1.49
CA LEU A 183 3.66 10.99 0.60
C LEU A 183 4.64 11.88 1.37
N PRO A 184 5.70 12.40 0.71
CA PRO A 184 6.55 13.41 1.31
C PRO A 184 5.80 14.74 1.45
N ASP A 185 6.25 15.58 2.37
CA ASP A 185 5.82 16.97 2.45
C ASP A 185 6.57 17.80 1.39
N ALA A 186 6.14 17.66 0.13
CA ALA A 186 6.73 18.34 -1.01
C ALA A 186 5.63 18.94 -1.91
N PRO A 187 5.84 20.16 -2.45
CA PRO A 187 4.85 20.81 -3.32
C PRO A 187 4.72 20.10 -4.67
N LYS A 188 5.79 19.43 -5.12
CA LYS A 188 5.83 18.60 -6.31
C LYS A 188 6.36 17.23 -5.94
N LEU A 189 5.62 16.21 -6.37
CA LEU A 189 5.99 14.82 -6.26
C LEU A 189 6.71 14.39 -7.53
N GLU A 190 7.68 13.50 -7.37
CA GLU A 190 8.29 12.72 -8.45
C GLU A 190 7.69 11.33 -8.39
N ALA A 191 7.18 10.85 -9.53
CA ALA A 191 6.45 9.60 -9.58
C ALA A 191 6.67 8.84 -10.90
N VAL A 192 6.41 7.54 -10.87
CA VAL A 192 6.38 6.69 -12.06
C VAL A 192 5.05 5.95 -12.08
N MET A 193 4.36 6.03 -13.21
CA MET A 193 3.08 5.39 -13.44
C MET A 193 3.23 4.19 -14.36
N PHE A 194 2.52 3.11 -14.03
CA PHE A 194 2.40 1.91 -14.84
C PHE A 194 0.93 1.65 -15.16
N VAL A 195 0.65 1.28 -16.41
CA VAL A 195 -0.70 0.92 -16.88
C VAL A 195 -0.61 -0.39 -17.66
N HIS A 196 -1.34 -1.40 -17.22
CA HIS A 196 -1.58 -2.64 -17.95
C HIS A 196 -2.83 -2.46 -18.82
N HIS A 197 -2.69 -2.57 -20.15
CA HIS A 197 -3.77 -2.21 -21.09
C HIS A 197 -4.79 -3.32 -21.32
N ASP A 198 -4.44 -4.56 -21.00
CA ASP A 198 -5.18 -5.78 -21.34
C ASP A 198 -5.74 -6.51 -20.11
N ARG A 199 -5.56 -5.96 -18.91
CA ARG A 199 -5.99 -6.60 -17.67
C ARG A 199 -7.50 -6.47 -17.47
N ALA A 200 -8.21 -7.59 -17.62
CA ALA A 200 -9.64 -7.74 -17.34
C ALA A 200 -10.51 -6.58 -17.89
N PRO A 201 -10.48 -6.33 -19.22
CA PRO A 201 -11.13 -5.17 -19.84
C PRO A 201 -12.64 -5.10 -19.60
N GLN A 202 -13.28 -6.24 -19.35
CA GLN A 202 -14.71 -6.38 -19.06
C GLN A 202 -15.12 -5.81 -17.69
N LEU A 203 -14.17 -5.60 -16.77
CA LEU A 203 -14.51 -5.08 -15.45
C LEU A 203 -14.90 -3.60 -15.54
N ARG A 204 -15.96 -3.27 -14.80
CA ARG A 204 -16.39 -1.88 -14.66
C ARG A 204 -15.29 -1.06 -13.97
N ARG A 205 -15.35 0.25 -14.22
CA ARG A 205 -14.37 1.25 -13.87
C ARG A 205 -15.11 2.43 -13.24
N TRP A 206 -14.51 3.04 -12.22
CA TRP A 206 -15.13 4.11 -11.43
C TRP A 206 -14.13 5.23 -11.16
N THR A 207 -14.62 6.44 -11.03
CA THR A 207 -13.85 7.57 -10.50
C THR A 207 -13.73 7.48 -8.97
N TYR A 208 -12.79 8.22 -8.38
CA TYR A 208 -12.74 8.41 -6.93
C TYR A 208 -14.06 8.95 -6.39
N SER A 209 -14.65 9.94 -7.10
CA SER A 209 -15.91 10.57 -6.69
C SER A 209 -17.05 9.55 -6.63
N GLU A 210 -17.15 8.64 -7.59
CA GLU A 210 -18.17 7.59 -7.59
C GLU A 210 -17.96 6.62 -6.42
N VAL A 211 -16.71 6.22 -6.16
CA VAL A 211 -16.38 5.30 -5.05
C VAL A 211 -16.67 5.92 -3.69
N GLN A 212 -16.31 7.18 -3.51
CA GLN A 212 -16.58 7.95 -2.29
C GLN A 212 -18.08 8.22 -2.10
N ALA A 213 -18.83 8.36 -3.20
CA ALA A 213 -20.29 8.41 -3.18
C ALA A 213 -20.95 7.04 -2.93
N GLY A 214 -20.15 5.98 -2.71
CA GLY A 214 -20.61 4.65 -2.33
C GLY A 214 -20.84 3.67 -3.48
N LEU A 215 -20.51 4.01 -4.73
CA LEU A 215 -20.52 3.04 -5.84
C LEU A 215 -19.26 2.15 -5.76
N PRO A 216 -19.30 0.85 -6.10
CA PRO A 216 -20.44 0.05 -6.54
C PRO A 216 -21.27 -0.56 -5.40
N TRP A 217 -21.01 -0.21 -4.14
CA TRP A 217 -21.64 -0.84 -2.97
C TRP A 217 -23.04 -0.31 -2.65
N LYS A 218 -23.47 0.79 -3.28
CA LYS A 218 -24.84 1.27 -3.23
C LYS A 218 -25.74 0.15 -3.77
N ARG A 219 -26.59 -0.38 -2.90
CA ARG A 219 -27.75 -1.16 -3.34
C ARG A 219 -28.59 -0.21 -4.19
N ASP A 220 -29.02 -0.66 -5.36
CA ASP A 220 -30.13 -0.01 -6.05
C ASP A 220 -31.29 0.01 -5.05
N GLU A 221 -31.73 1.20 -4.64
CA GLU A 221 -32.97 1.31 -3.87
C GLU A 221 -34.10 0.79 -4.77
N PRO A 222 -34.97 -0.10 -4.27
CA PRO A 222 -36.06 -0.68 -5.06
C PRO A 222 -37.06 0.38 -5.54
#